data_AF-A0A9Q3DSZ6-F1
#
_entry.id   AF-A0A9Q3DSZ6-F1
#
_cell.length_a   1.000
_cell.length_b   1.000
_cell.length_c   1.000
_cell.angle_alpha   90.00
_cell.angle_beta   90.00
_cell.angle_gamma   90.00
#
_symmetry.space_group_name_H-M   'P 1'
#
loop_
_entity.id
_entity.type
_entity.pdbx_description
1 polymer ?
#
loop_
_entity_poly.entity_id
_entity_poly.type
_entity_poly.pdbx_seq_one_letter_code
_entity_poly.pdbx_strand_id
1 'polypeptide(L)'
;MDHQIFTAKYKSVLRKVRPFNESMPQDLNSPLERPPLERHPYETPLSPNPPIFQETFKLTHERLQAVNFGPSGWLSNEEINVIKNFITLRAKAIAFCEEEGGLLKH
;
A
#
# COMPACT_ATOMS: atom_id res chain seq x y z
N MET A 1 37.73 39.64 13.15
CA MET A 1 36.47 38.91 12.87
C MET A 1 35.85 39.61 11.67
N ASP A 2 36.25 39.22 10.47
CA ASP A 2 35.81 39.90 9.25
C ASP A 2 34.40 39.44 8.90
N HIS A 3 33.45 40.35 9.05
CA HIS A 3 32.08 40.16 8.58
C HIS A 3 32.09 40.13 7.05
N GLN A 4 31.97 38.93 6.47
CA GLN A 4 31.77 38.78 5.03
C GLN A 4 30.34 39.24 4.68
N ILE A 5 30.23 40.51 4.31
CA ILE A 5 28.99 41.12 3.83
C ILE A 5 28.69 40.50 2.46
N PHE A 6 27.72 39.59 2.40
CA PHE A 6 27.14 39.14 1.13
C PHE A 6 26.32 40.27 0.50
N THR A 7 27.00 41.26 -0.06
CA THR A 7 26.34 42.26 -0.91
C THR A 7 25.74 41.53 -2.12
N ALA A 8 24.42 41.56 -2.27
CA ALA A 8 23.72 41.04 -3.44
C ALA A 8 24.13 41.87 -4.67
N LYS A 9 25.23 41.49 -5.33
CA LYS A 9 25.69 42.14 -6.55
C LYS A 9 24.60 41.99 -7.62
N TYR A 10 24.10 43.12 -8.11
CA TYR A 10 23.14 43.18 -9.20
C TYR A 10 23.72 42.47 -10.43
N LYS A 11 23.07 41.38 -10.88
CA LYS A 11 23.51 40.65 -12.09
C LYS A 11 23.17 41.51 -13.30
N SER A 12 24.17 41.78 -14.16
CA SER A 12 23.94 42.48 -15.41
C SER A 12 22.92 41.73 -16.26
N VAL A 13 22.13 42.46 -17.06
CA VAL A 13 21.05 41.90 -17.89
C VAL A 13 21.57 40.77 -18.80
N LEU A 14 22.80 40.91 -19.30
CA LEU A 14 23.51 39.89 -20.09
C LEU A 14 23.76 38.57 -19.33
N ARG A 15 23.94 38.64 -18.00
CA ARG A 15 24.17 37.48 -17.12
C ARG A 15 22.90 36.98 -16.44
N LYS A 16 21.75 37.61 -16.73
CA LYS A 16 20.46 37.20 -16.18
C LYS A 16 19.98 35.98 -16.96
N VAL A 17 19.88 34.85 -16.27
CA VAL A 17 19.25 33.65 -16.84
C VAL A 17 17.80 33.99 -17.13
N ARG A 18 17.39 33.88 -18.40
CA ARG A 18 16.00 34.03 -18.81
C ARG A 18 15.41 32.62 -18.92
N PRO A 19 14.29 32.33 -18.26
CA PRO A 19 13.63 31.05 -18.48
C PRO A 19 13.22 30.97 -19.95
N PHE A 20 13.58 29.87 -20.60
CA PHE A 20 13.05 29.51 -21.90
C PHE A 20 11.86 28.59 -21.67
N ASN A 21 10.79 28.75 -22.44
CA ASN A 21 9.62 27.91 -22.32
C ASN A 21 9.91 26.56 -23.00
N GLU A 22 10.33 25.57 -22.22
CA GLU A 22 10.52 24.20 -22.67
C GLU A 22 9.44 23.29 -22.07
N SER A 23 8.96 22.33 -22.85
CA SER A 23 8.08 21.29 -22.32
C SER A 23 8.84 20.42 -21.34
N MET A 24 8.16 19.96 -20.28
CA MET A 24 8.77 19.07 -19.29
C MET A 24 9.33 17.82 -19.99
N PRO A 25 10.64 17.54 -19.85
CA PRO A 25 11.24 16.33 -20.44
C PRO A 25 10.54 15.10 -19.88
N GLN A 26 10.00 14.27 -20.76
CA GLN A 26 9.23 13.08 -20.37
C GLN A 26 10.12 12.01 -19.72
N ASP A 27 11.41 12.01 -20.07
CA ASP A 27 12.41 11.09 -19.52
C ASP A 27 12.83 11.44 -18.07
N LEU A 28 12.38 12.58 -17.54
CA LEU A 28 12.66 12.98 -16.16
C LEU A 28 11.88 12.13 -15.15
N ASN A 29 10.69 11.69 -15.53
CA ASN A 29 9.83 10.85 -14.71
C ASN A 29 9.86 9.43 -15.28
N SER A 30 10.75 8.59 -14.76
CA SER A 30 10.68 7.16 -15.05
C SER A 30 9.24 6.68 -14.78
N PRO A 31 8.62 5.91 -15.70
CA PRO A 31 7.27 5.42 -15.49
C PRO A 31 7.22 4.63 -14.19
N LEU A 32 6.12 4.77 -13.45
CA LEU A 32 5.92 4.04 -12.20
C LEU A 32 5.97 2.53 -12.50
N GLU A 33 7.04 1.87 -12.05
CA GLU A 33 7.17 0.42 -12.17
C GLU A 33 6.31 -0.27 -11.11
N ARG A 34 5.64 -1.35 -11.49
CA ARG A 34 4.95 -2.19 -10.51
C ARG A 34 6.01 -2.90 -9.67
N PRO A 35 5.88 -2.91 -8.33
CA PRO A 35 6.75 -3.72 -7.50
C PRO A 35 6.57 -5.20 -7.86
N PRO A 36 7.64 -6.01 -7.75
CA PRO A 36 7.55 -7.44 -8.01
C PRO A 36 6.52 -8.07 -7.06
N LEU A 37 5.59 -8.85 -7.63
CA LEU A 37 4.61 -9.57 -6.84
C LEU A 37 5.28 -10.81 -6.23
N GLU A 38 5.16 -11.00 -4.93
CA GLU A 38 5.62 -12.23 -4.25
C GLU A 38 4.89 -13.49 -4.76
N ARG A 39 3.68 -13.33 -5.34
CA ARG A 39 2.81 -14.43 -5.79
C ARG A 39 2.29 -14.19 -7.21
N HIS A 40 2.02 -15.28 -7.92
CA HIS A 40 1.24 -15.25 -9.14
C HIS A 40 -0.20 -14.75 -8.88
N PRO A 41 -0.64 -13.64 -9.52
CA PRO A 41 -1.92 -12.99 -9.21
C PRO A 41 -3.13 -13.84 -9.60
N TYR A 42 -2.99 -14.69 -10.63
CA TYR A 42 -4.07 -15.51 -11.18
C TYR A 42 -4.19 -16.90 -10.52
N GLU A 43 -3.28 -17.25 -9.62
CA GLU A 43 -3.37 -18.50 -8.87
C GLU A 43 -4.05 -18.24 -7.53
N THR A 44 -5.28 -18.76 -7.37
CA THR A 44 -6.06 -18.65 -6.14
C THR A 44 -6.10 -20.02 -5.46
N PRO A 45 -5.39 -20.21 -4.32
CA PRO A 45 -5.37 -21.49 -3.60
C PRO A 45 -6.64 -21.67 -2.77
N LEU A 46 -7.79 -21.76 -3.43
CA LEU A 46 -9.05 -22.09 -2.78
C LEU A 46 -9.25 -23.60 -2.83
N SER A 47 -9.20 -24.25 -1.67
CA SER A 47 -9.58 -25.65 -1.52
C SER A 47 -11.10 -25.74 -1.36
N PRO A 48 -11.78 -26.66 -2.06
CA PRO A 48 -13.22 -26.91 -1.86
C PRO A 48 -13.54 -27.42 -0.44
N ASN A 49 -12.55 -28.02 0.24
CA ASN A 49 -12.65 -28.39 1.65
C ASN A 49 -11.56 -27.63 2.43
N PRO A 50 -11.85 -26.40 2.90
CA PRO A 50 -10.88 -25.62 3.65
C PRO A 50 -10.63 -26.26 5.02
N PRO A 51 -9.40 -26.15 5.56
CA PRO A 51 -9.13 -26.59 6.93
C PRO A 51 -9.96 -25.77 7.93
N ILE A 52 -10.25 -26.38 9.08
CA ILE A 52 -10.88 -25.68 10.19
C ILE A 52 -9.96 -24.52 10.63
N PHE A 53 -10.55 -23.36 10.88
CA PHE A 53 -9.81 -22.18 11.32
C PHE A 53 -8.98 -22.47 12.57
N GLN A 54 -7.72 -22.05 12.53
CA GLN A 54 -6.80 -22.04 13.67
C GLN A 54 -6.27 -20.63 13.83
N GLU A 55 -6.13 -20.19 15.08
CA GLU A 55 -5.56 -18.88 15.36
C GLU A 55 -4.13 -18.80 14.83
N THR A 56 -3.83 -17.66 14.21
CA THR A 56 -2.47 -17.33 13.79
C THR A 56 -1.99 -16.11 14.54
N PHE A 57 -0.69 -15.82 14.46
CA PHE A 57 -0.10 -14.65 15.12
C PHE A 57 -0.85 -13.33 14.84
N LYS A 58 -1.39 -13.16 13.62
CA LYS A 58 -2.12 -11.94 13.23
C LYS A 58 -3.64 -12.06 13.34
N LEU A 59 -4.19 -13.27 13.18
CA LEU A 59 -5.63 -13.51 13.12
C LEU A 59 -6.08 -14.32 14.34
N THR A 60 -6.55 -13.61 15.37
CA THR A 60 -7.13 -14.16 16.60
C THR A 60 -8.66 -14.24 16.49
N HIS A 61 -9.32 -14.99 17.38
CA HIS A 61 -10.78 -15.03 17.40
C HIS A 61 -11.42 -13.65 17.61
N GLU A 62 -10.83 -12.80 18.46
CA GLU A 62 -11.32 -11.43 18.71
C GLU A 62 -11.31 -10.57 17.43
N ARG A 63 -10.20 -10.60 16.69
CA ARG A 63 -10.07 -9.89 15.41
C ARG A 63 -11.05 -10.42 14.37
N LEU A 64 -11.34 -11.72 14.41
CA LEU A 64 -12.27 -12.35 13.49
C LEU A 64 -13.73 -12.04 13.83
N GLN A 65 -14.06 -11.82 15.10
CA GLN A 65 -15.39 -11.34 15.52
C GLN A 65 -15.68 -9.90 15.08
N ALA A 66 -14.65 -9.06 14.92
CA ALA A 66 -14.81 -7.72 14.37
C ALA A 66 -15.18 -7.72 12.87
N VAL A 67 -14.95 -8.84 12.16
CA VAL A 67 -15.31 -8.99 10.75
C VAL A 67 -16.80 -9.30 10.64
N ASN A 68 -17.53 -8.45 9.93
CA ASN A 68 -18.95 -8.67 9.65
C ASN A 68 -19.12 -9.62 8.46
N PHE A 69 -19.64 -10.82 8.71
CA PHE A 69 -19.95 -11.82 7.68
C PHE A 69 -21.37 -11.70 7.10
N GLY A 70 -22.09 -10.63 7.44
CA GLY A 70 -23.47 -10.41 7.04
C GLY A 70 -24.48 -10.88 8.09
N PRO A 71 -25.78 -10.78 7.76
CA PRO A 71 -26.85 -11.19 8.67
C PRO A 71 -26.89 -12.72 8.87
N SER A 72 -27.54 -13.17 9.94
CA SER A 72 -27.71 -14.60 10.23
C SER A 72 -28.40 -15.31 9.06
N GLY A 73 -27.81 -16.42 8.59
CA GLY A 73 -28.31 -17.20 7.46
C GLY A 73 -27.90 -16.68 6.07
N TRP A 74 -27.12 -15.58 5.99
CA TRP A 74 -26.57 -15.08 4.73
C TRP A 74 -25.54 -16.03 4.11
N LEU A 75 -24.71 -16.63 4.96
CA LEU A 75 -23.69 -17.60 4.55
C LEU A 75 -23.90 -18.92 5.28
N SER A 76 -23.59 -20.00 4.58
CA SER A 76 -23.48 -21.33 5.17
C SER A 76 -22.22 -21.42 6.05
N ASN A 77 -22.19 -22.42 6.94
CA ASN A 77 -21.01 -22.64 7.80
C ASN A 77 -19.76 -22.98 6.97
N GLU A 78 -19.94 -23.68 5.85
CA GLU A 78 -18.89 -24.03 4.90
C GLU A 78 -18.34 -22.78 4.20
N GLU A 79 -19.22 -21.89 3.73
CA GLU A 79 -18.82 -20.63 3.09
C GLU A 79 -18.04 -19.74 4.07
N ILE A 80 -18.52 -19.63 5.32
CA ILE A 80 -17.80 -18.92 6.38
C ILE A 80 -16.40 -19.53 6.57
N ASN A 81 -16.26 -20.86 6.56
CA ASN A 81 -14.95 -21.50 6.69
C ASN A 81 -14.03 -21.24 5.50
N VAL A 82 -14.56 -21.20 4.26
CA VAL A 82 -13.78 -20.81 3.07
C VAL A 82 -13.27 -19.38 3.20
N ILE A 83 -14.12 -18.46 3.65
CA ILE A 83 -13.74 -17.05 3.83
C ILE A 83 -12.69 -16.92 4.94
N LYS A 84 -12.87 -17.60 6.09
CA LYS A 84 -11.87 -17.63 7.18
C LYS A 84 -10.51 -18.13 6.69
N ASN A 85 -10.49 -19.19 5.88
CA ASN A 85 -9.25 -19.71 5.28
C ASN A 85 -8.61 -18.68 4.33
N PHE A 86 -9.41 -18.01 3.49
CA PHE A 86 -8.93 -16.95 2.60
C PHE A 86 -8.32 -15.77 3.38
N ILE A 87 -9.00 -15.29 4.42
CA ILE A 87 -8.51 -14.22 5.30
C ILE A 87 -7.19 -14.65 5.95
N THR A 88 -7.07 -15.91 6.38
CA THR A 88 -5.84 -16.46 6.95
C THR A 88 -4.70 -16.44 5.93
N LEU A 89 -4.94 -16.91 4.70
CA LEU A 89 -3.96 -16.90 3.60
C LEU A 89 -3.54 -15.48 3.17
N ARG A 90 -4.40 -14.49 3.41
CA ARG A 90 -4.21 -13.09 3.02
C ARG A 90 -4.10 -12.14 4.21
N ALA A 91 -3.75 -12.66 5.39
CA ALA A 91 -3.71 -11.88 6.63
C ALA A 91 -2.79 -10.65 6.54
N LYS A 92 -1.71 -10.72 5.74
CA LYS A 92 -0.81 -9.57 5.49
C LYS A 92 -1.51 -8.38 4.82
N ALA A 93 -2.54 -8.62 4.01
CA ALA A 93 -3.24 -7.58 3.26
C ALA A 93 -4.33 -6.84 4.07
N ILE A 94 -4.68 -7.36 5.25
CA ILE A 94 -5.75 -6.82 6.10
C ILE A 94 -5.10 -6.09 7.28
N ALA A 95 -5.50 -4.85 7.52
CA ALA A 95 -5.13 -4.12 8.73
C ALA A 95 -6.30 -4.18 9.72
N PHE A 96 -6.03 -4.59 10.96
CA PHE A 96 -7.03 -4.62 12.04
C PHE A 96 -6.98 -3.38 12.94
N CYS A 97 -5.88 -2.63 12.89
CA CYS A 97 -5.71 -1.35 13.57
C CYS A 97 -5.07 -0.33 12.62
N GLU A 98 -5.17 0.96 12.97
CA GLU A 98 -4.62 2.06 12.17
C GLU A 98 -3.10 1.96 12.00
N GLU A 99 -2.40 1.44 13.01
CA GLU A 99 -0.95 1.23 13.00
C GLU A 99 -0.50 0.17 11.98
N GLU A 100 -1.35 -0.83 11.71
CA GLU A 100 -1.14 -1.83 10.66
C GLU A 100 -1.46 -1.28 9.26
N GLY A 101 -2.11 -0.12 9.18
CA GLY A 101 -2.44 0.57 7.94
C GLY A 101 -1.17 1.08 7.25
N GLY A 102 -0.88 0.56 6.06
CA GLY A 102 0.21 1.06 5.24
C GLY A 102 -0.01 2.54 4.89
N LEU A 103 0.99 3.38 5.13
CA LEU A 103 1.01 4.75 4.63
C LEU A 103 1.36 4.71 3.13
N LEU A 104 0.45 5.19 2.27
CA LEU A 104 0.76 5.44 0.87
C LEU A 104 1.65 6.69 0.82
N LYS A 105 2.95 6.50 1.05
CA LYS A 105 3.94 7.58 0.97
C LYS A 105 4.24 7.81 -0.52
N HIS A 106 3.89 9.00 -0.98
CA HIS A 106 4.25 9.54 -2.30
C HIS A 106 5.72 9.90 -2.37
#